data_AF-A0A1J5P099-F1
#
_entry.id   AF-A0A1J5P099-F1
#
_cell.length_a   1.000
_cell.length_b   1.000
_cell.length_c   1.000
_cell.angle_alpha   90.00
_cell.angle_beta   90.00
_cell.angle_gamma   90.00
#
_symmetry.space_group_name_H-M   'P 1'
#
loop_
_entity.id
_entity.type
_entity.pdbx_description
1 polymer ?
#
loop_
_entity_poly.entity_id
_entity_poly.type
_entity_poly.pdbx_seq_one_letter_code
_entity_poly.pdbx_strand_id
1 'polypeptide(L)'
;MKKVFLALLAGLAVLLAACGNGGGAPSGAGAKTVAGVSRGNPLLVNKEQKTVTVYTEVNGKYFTTPTRHGVVFKDGSNGDKAILKAWVSPQDFYKALADIGGVPGNNVTLETKNAVVGGSLSP
;
A
#
# COMPACT_ATOMS: atom_id res chain seq x y z
N MET A 1 28.48 -27.96 42.70
CA MET A 1 27.14 -27.67 43.25
C MET A 1 26.97 -26.16 43.21
N LYS A 2 26.32 -25.58 42.19
CA LYS A 2 24.87 -25.35 42.06
C LYS A 2 24.35 -24.44 43.18
N LYS A 3 23.68 -23.36 42.75
CA LYS A 3 22.94 -22.33 43.53
C LYS A 3 23.90 -21.20 43.96
N VAL A 4 23.73 -19.94 43.55
CA VAL A 4 22.48 -19.17 43.55
C VAL A 4 22.52 -18.17 42.39
N PHE A 5 21.75 -18.48 41.33
CA PHE A 5 21.10 -17.45 40.54
C PHE A 5 19.88 -16.98 41.33
N LEU A 6 19.44 -15.74 41.06
CA LEU A 6 18.14 -15.16 41.44
C LEU A 6 18.10 -14.30 42.72
N ALA A 7 18.37 -13.01 42.56
CA ALA A 7 17.65 -11.94 43.27
C ALA A 7 17.69 -10.68 42.39
N LEU A 8 16.59 -10.44 41.67
CA LEU A 8 15.71 -9.26 41.77
C LEU A 8 16.37 -7.92 41.36
N LEU A 9 16.04 -7.38 40.18
CA LEU A 9 14.91 -6.44 40.01
C LEU A 9 14.91 -5.29 41.03
N ALA A 10 15.69 -4.24 40.75
CA ALA A 10 15.35 -2.88 41.14
C ALA A 10 16.20 -1.87 40.35
N GLY A 11 15.53 -1.00 39.58
CA GLY A 11 16.02 0.32 39.21
C GLY A 11 16.93 0.39 37.99
N LEU A 12 16.38 0.85 36.87
CA LEU A 12 16.60 2.23 36.40
C LEU A 12 15.86 2.43 35.07
N ALA A 13 14.57 2.76 35.17
CA ALA A 13 13.97 3.60 34.15
C ALA A 13 14.60 5.00 34.28
N VAL A 14 14.89 5.67 33.16
CA VAL A 14 14.73 7.11 32.89
C VAL A 14 15.62 7.51 31.69
N LEU A 15 14.92 7.73 30.56
CA LEU A 15 15.11 8.78 29.55
C LEU A 15 16.40 8.84 28.69
N LEU A 16 16.25 8.55 27.39
CA LEU A 16 16.67 9.52 26.37
C LEU A 16 15.53 9.75 25.37
N ALA A 17 15.11 11.01 25.32
CA ALA A 17 14.16 11.56 24.36
C ALA A 17 14.83 11.70 22.98
N ALA A 18 14.25 11.06 21.97
CA ALA A 18 14.47 11.42 20.57
C ALA A 18 13.21 12.11 20.05
N CYS A 19 13.18 13.43 20.19
CA CYS A 19 12.25 14.31 19.49
C CYS A 19 12.90 14.80 18.18
N GLY A 20 12.09 14.86 17.11
CA GLY A 20 12.38 15.52 15.83
C GLY A 20 12.57 14.50 14.70
N ASN A 21 11.73 14.41 13.67
CA ASN A 21 10.89 15.41 13.02
C ASN A 21 9.76 14.69 12.25
N GLY A 22 8.51 14.92 12.61
CA GLY A 22 7.35 14.35 11.92
C GLY A 22 6.14 15.22 12.18
N GLY A 23 5.86 16.10 11.21
CA GLY A 23 4.76 17.06 11.26
C GLY A 23 3.41 16.38 11.51
N GLY A 24 2.60 17.09 12.30
CA GLY A 24 1.18 16.91 12.62
C GLY A 24 0.47 15.67 12.06
N ALA A 25 0.11 14.76 12.95
CA ALA A 25 -0.99 13.84 12.72
C ALA A 25 -2.31 14.64 12.71
N PRO A 26 -3.13 14.59 11.64
CA PRO A 26 -4.50 15.03 11.74
C PRO A 26 -5.28 14.00 12.58
N SER A 27 -5.92 14.51 13.62
CA SER A 27 -6.89 13.76 14.43
C SER A 27 -8.04 13.28 13.55
N GLY A 28 -8.20 11.97 13.44
CA GLY A 28 -9.29 11.32 12.70
C GLY A 28 -9.50 9.91 13.27
N ALA A 29 -10.77 9.55 13.49
CA ALA A 29 -11.22 8.28 14.06
C ALA A 29 -10.35 7.10 13.59
N GLY A 30 -9.81 6.34 14.56
CA GLY A 30 -8.75 5.36 14.36
C GLY A 30 -8.92 4.52 13.09
N ALA A 31 -8.06 4.77 12.10
CA ALA A 31 -8.08 4.05 10.85
C ALA A 31 -7.74 2.58 11.12
N LYS A 32 -8.73 1.69 11.05
CA LYS A 32 -8.54 0.25 11.21
C LYS A 32 -7.52 -0.24 10.18
N THR A 33 -6.39 -0.72 10.67
CA THR A 33 -5.36 -1.34 9.83
C THR A 33 -5.83 -2.74 9.41
N VAL A 34 -5.69 -3.06 8.13
CA VAL A 34 -5.98 -4.37 7.54
C VAL A 34 -4.76 -4.75 6.72
N ALA A 35 -4.16 -5.92 7.00
CA ALA A 35 -2.95 -6.39 6.33
C ALA A 35 -1.80 -5.36 6.29
N GLY A 36 -1.65 -4.57 7.36
CA GLY A 36 -0.59 -3.56 7.48
C GLY A 36 -0.86 -2.22 6.79
N VAL A 37 -2.00 -2.06 6.09
CA VAL A 37 -2.40 -0.80 5.44
C VAL A 37 -3.69 -0.25 6.05
N SER A 38 -3.90 1.06 5.92
CA SER A 38 -5.08 1.76 6.43
C SER A 38 -5.44 2.95 5.54
N ARG A 39 -6.54 3.63 5.83
CA ARG A 39 -6.91 4.86 5.10
C ARG A 39 -5.83 5.95 5.15
N GLY A 40 -5.17 6.12 6.31
CA GLY A 40 -4.11 7.11 6.51
C GLY A 40 -2.73 6.65 6.06
N ASN A 41 -2.53 5.33 5.92
CA ASN A 41 -1.31 4.74 5.36
C ASN A 41 -1.71 3.66 4.33
N PRO A 42 -2.09 4.06 3.10
CA PRO A 42 -2.79 3.18 2.17
C PRO A 42 -1.89 2.24 1.37
N LEU A 43 -0.59 2.23 1.63
CA LEU A 43 0.39 1.52 0.82
C LEU A 43 1.43 0.84 1.70
N LEU A 44 1.68 -0.44 1.43
CA LEU A 44 2.79 -1.21 2.00
C LEU A 44 3.56 -1.84 0.85
N VAL A 45 4.88 -1.64 0.84
CA VAL A 45 5.79 -2.18 -0.18
C VAL A 45 6.74 -3.17 0.48
N ASN A 46 6.68 -4.43 0.06
CA ASN A 46 7.63 -5.44 0.48
C ASN A 46 8.58 -5.76 -0.69
N LYS A 47 9.80 -5.23 -0.61
CA LYS A 47 10.82 -5.39 -1.66
C LYS A 47 11.38 -6.80 -1.72
N GLU A 48 11.49 -7.47 -0.57
CA GLU A 48 12.01 -8.84 -0.47
C GLU A 48 11.05 -9.84 -1.11
N GLN A 49 9.75 -9.72 -0.80
CA GLN A 49 8.71 -10.58 -1.36
C GLN A 49 8.18 -10.11 -2.72
N LYS A 50 8.67 -8.96 -3.22
CA LYS A 50 8.20 -8.28 -4.43
C LYS A 50 6.68 -8.10 -4.46
N THR A 51 6.10 -7.64 -3.36
CA THR A 51 4.66 -7.40 -3.25
C THR A 51 4.35 -5.94 -2.91
N VAL A 52 3.23 -5.46 -3.45
CA VAL A 52 2.64 -4.16 -3.12
C VAL A 52 1.23 -4.41 -2.61
N THR A 53 0.96 -4.01 -1.37
CA THR A 53 -0.36 -4.08 -0.74
C THR A 53 -0.98 -2.70 -0.71
N VAL A 54 -2.22 -2.59 -1.17
CA VAL A 54 -2.95 -1.31 -1.27
C VAL A 54 -4.24 -1.37 -0.46
N TYR A 55 -4.50 -0.31 0.32
CA TYR A 55 -5.76 -0.15 1.01
C TYR A 55 -6.86 0.22 0.01
N THR A 56 -7.96 -0.53 0.05
CA THR A 56 -9.15 -0.27 -0.77
C THR A 56 -10.41 -0.31 0.08
N GLU A 57 -11.45 0.38 -0.39
CA GLU A 57 -12.79 0.29 0.16
C GLU A 57 -13.75 -0.32 -0.86
N VAL A 58 -14.63 -1.21 -0.40
CA VAL A 58 -15.65 -1.80 -1.27
C VAL A 58 -16.65 -0.73 -1.69
N ASN A 59 -16.82 -0.56 -3.00
CA ASN A 59 -17.90 0.23 -3.56
C ASN A 59 -19.17 -0.63 -3.58
N GLY A 60 -20.07 -0.39 -2.64
CA GLY A 60 -21.25 -1.21 -2.37
C GLY A 60 -22.31 -1.26 -3.50
N LYS A 61 -22.00 -0.76 -4.70
CA LYS A 61 -22.91 -0.58 -5.83
C LYS A 61 -22.88 -1.74 -6.84
N TYR A 62 -21.73 -2.38 -7.04
CA TYR A 62 -21.50 -3.30 -8.17
C TYR A 62 -21.53 -4.79 -7.81
N PHE A 63 -22.37 -5.18 -6.85
CA PHE A 63 -22.50 -6.59 -6.45
C PHE A 63 -23.36 -7.43 -7.41
N THR A 64 -24.32 -6.80 -8.08
CA THR A 64 -25.30 -7.48 -8.95
C THR A 64 -25.40 -6.86 -10.34
N THR A 65 -24.67 -5.77 -10.59
CA THR A 65 -24.64 -5.07 -11.88
C THR A 65 -23.21 -5.10 -12.43
N PRO A 66 -23.00 -5.44 -13.71
CA PRO A 66 -21.66 -5.54 -14.27
C PRO A 66 -20.94 -4.18 -14.28
N THR A 67 -19.65 -4.22 -13.98
CA THR A 67 -18.71 -3.10 -14.21
C THR A 67 -17.41 -3.64 -14.79
N ARG A 68 -16.77 -2.85 -15.66
CA ARG A 68 -15.43 -3.15 -16.19
C ARG A 68 -14.31 -2.64 -15.27
N HIS A 69 -14.66 -1.93 -14.20
CA HIS A 69 -13.70 -1.26 -13.33
C HIS A 69 -13.52 -2.08 -12.03
N GLY A 70 -12.39 -2.78 -11.90
CA GLY A 70 -12.07 -3.56 -10.71
C GLY A 70 -11.63 -2.67 -9.54
N VAL A 71 -10.41 -2.15 -9.63
CA VAL A 71 -9.81 -1.23 -8.65
C VAL A 71 -9.51 0.10 -9.34
N VAL A 72 -10.00 1.21 -8.79
CA VAL A 72 -9.71 2.54 -9.32
C VAL A 72 -9.36 3.49 -8.17
N PHE A 73 -8.43 4.41 -8.41
CA PHE A 73 -8.14 5.48 -7.46
C PHE A 73 -9.40 6.26 -7.10
N LYS A 74 -9.64 6.45 -5.80
CA LYS A 74 -10.91 6.99 -5.29
C LYS A 74 -11.26 8.37 -5.88
N ASP A 75 -10.25 9.22 -6.14
CA ASP A 75 -10.46 10.57 -6.70
C ASP A 75 -10.36 10.60 -8.23
N GLY A 76 -10.20 9.44 -8.88
CA GLY A 76 -10.25 9.32 -10.34
C GLY A 76 -11.67 9.42 -10.87
N SER A 77 -11.84 9.84 -12.14
CA SER A 77 -13.15 10.01 -12.79
C SER A 77 -14.04 8.75 -12.85
N ASN A 78 -13.45 7.58 -12.60
CA ASN A 78 -14.16 6.30 -12.53
C ASN A 78 -14.09 5.63 -11.15
N GLY A 79 -13.65 6.35 -10.09
CA GLY A 79 -13.57 5.83 -8.72
C GLY A 79 -14.90 5.25 -8.23
N ASP A 80 -15.99 6.00 -8.41
CA ASP A 80 -17.34 5.56 -8.04
C ASP A 80 -17.96 4.55 -9.01
N LYS A 81 -17.25 4.19 -10.09
CA LYS A 81 -17.65 3.13 -11.03
C LYS A 81 -16.94 1.80 -10.80
N ALA A 82 -15.96 1.76 -9.89
CA ALA A 82 -15.15 0.59 -9.59
C ALA A 82 -15.76 -0.31 -8.52
N ILE A 83 -15.39 -1.59 -8.43
CA ILE A 83 -15.76 -2.46 -7.31
C ILE A 83 -14.99 -2.06 -6.04
N LEU A 84 -13.73 -1.67 -6.19
CA LEU A 84 -12.83 -1.29 -5.11
C LEU A 84 -12.27 0.12 -5.35
N LYS A 85 -12.39 0.98 -4.35
CA LYS A 85 -11.81 2.34 -4.36
C LYS A 85 -10.47 2.33 -3.66
N ALA A 86 -9.39 2.51 -4.41
CA ALA A 86 -8.04 2.58 -3.88
C ALA A 86 -7.74 3.95 -3.29
N TRP A 87 -7.07 3.97 -2.14
CA TRP A 87 -6.66 5.20 -1.46
C TRP A 87 -5.24 5.65 -1.82
N VAL A 88 -4.45 4.78 -2.43
CA VAL A 88 -3.12 5.11 -2.97
C VAL A 88 -3.26 5.87 -4.29
N SER A 89 -2.44 6.91 -4.50
CA SER A 89 -2.39 7.64 -5.75
C SER A 89 -1.81 6.77 -6.88
N PRO A 90 -2.17 7.01 -8.15
CA PRO A 90 -1.55 6.30 -9.28
C PRO A 90 -0.02 6.46 -9.31
N GLN A 91 0.50 7.63 -8.93
CA GLN A 91 1.93 7.94 -8.90
C GLN A 91 2.67 7.12 -7.83
N ASP A 92 2.12 7.04 -6.62
CA ASP A 92 2.73 6.27 -5.53
C ASP A 92 2.66 4.77 -5.81
N PHE A 93 1.56 4.31 -6.40
CA PHE A 93 1.44 2.92 -6.83
C PHE A 93 2.46 2.58 -7.92
N TYR A 94 2.63 3.44 -8.93
CA TYR A 94 3.67 3.28 -9.95
C TYR A 94 5.06 3.21 -9.32
N LYS A 95 5.38 4.13 -8.40
CA LYS A 95 6.67 4.11 -7.69
C LYS A 95 6.85 2.82 -6.89
N ALA A 96 5.81 2.33 -6.21
CA ALA A 96 5.86 1.07 -5.48
C ALA A 96 6.15 -0.13 -6.40
N LEU A 97 5.55 -0.16 -7.59
CA LEU A 97 5.85 -1.18 -8.59
C LEU A 97 7.31 -1.10 -9.05
N ALA A 98 7.83 0.09 -9.33
CA ALA A 98 9.23 0.28 -9.69
C ALA A 98 10.17 -0.14 -8.55
N ASP A 99 9.81 0.18 -7.30
CA ASP A 99 10.55 -0.16 -6.09
C ASP A 99 10.66 -1.68 -5.84
N ILE A 100 9.74 -2.50 -6.37
CA ILE A 100 9.82 -3.98 -6.36
C ILE A 100 10.42 -4.58 -7.63
N GLY A 101 10.99 -3.75 -8.52
CA GLY A 101 11.62 -4.16 -9.77
C GLY A 101 10.68 -4.27 -10.97
N GLY A 102 9.45 -3.73 -10.87
CA GLY A 102 8.56 -3.58 -12.01
C GLY A 102 9.16 -2.63 -13.06
N VAL A 103 9.13 -3.03 -14.32
CA VAL A 103 9.64 -2.22 -15.44
C VAL A 103 8.47 -1.72 -16.27
N PRO A 104 8.43 -0.44 -16.66
CA PRO A 104 7.41 0.07 -17.57
C PRO A 104 7.44 -0.68 -18.90
N GLY A 105 6.28 -1.13 -19.37
CA GLY A 105 6.19 -1.88 -20.63
C GLY A 105 6.67 -1.07 -21.84
N ASN A 106 6.42 0.25 -21.86
CA ASN A 106 6.84 1.20 -22.91
C ASN A 106 6.65 0.71 -24.36
N ASN A 107 5.70 -0.20 -24.58
CA ASN A 107 5.51 -0.94 -25.82
C ASN A 107 4.18 -0.61 -26.52
N VAL A 108 3.51 0.47 -26.08
CA VAL A 108 2.33 1.02 -26.75
C VAL A 108 2.77 2.25 -27.55
N THR A 109 2.71 2.14 -28.87
CA THR A 109 3.01 3.23 -29.82
C THR A 109 1.86 3.43 -30.79
N LEU A 110 1.92 4.45 -31.66
CA LEU A 110 0.92 4.61 -32.73
C LEU A 110 0.91 3.42 -33.70
N GLU A 111 2.06 2.76 -33.87
CA GLU A 111 2.20 1.59 -34.74
C GLU A 111 1.50 0.36 -34.14
N THR A 112 1.35 0.29 -32.82
CA THR A 112 0.67 -0.84 -32.15
C THR A 112 -0.85 -0.68 -32.05
N LYS A 113 -1.44 0.32 -32.71
CA LYS A 113 -2.88 0.67 -32.62
C LYS A 113 -3.83 -0.50 -32.96
N ASN A 114 -3.39 -1.48 -33.76
CA ASN A 114 -4.14 -2.68 -34.13
C ASN A 114 -3.37 -3.98 -33.84
N ALA A 115 -2.33 -3.91 -33.00
CA ALA A 115 -1.48 -5.06 -32.67
C ALA A 115 -1.77 -5.56 -31.25
N VAL A 116 -1.54 -6.85 -31.02
CA VAL A 116 -1.51 -7.41 -29.66
C VAL A 116 -0.25 -6.89 -28.97
N VAL A 117 -0.43 -6.06 -27.95
CA VAL A 117 0.67 -5.60 -27.08
C VAL A 117 0.71 -6.52 -25.87
N GLY A 118 1.65 -7.46 -25.86
CA GLY A 118 1.88 -8.35 -24.73
C GLY A 118 2.61 -7.64 -23.59
N GLY A 119 2.35 -8.03 -22.34
CA GLY A 119 3.22 -7.65 -21.22
C GLY A 119 4.55 -8.37 -21.33
N SER A 120 5.67 -7.64 -21.27
CA SER A 120 6.99 -8.25 -21.12
C SER A 120 7.18 -8.60 -19.64
N LEU A 121 7.15 -9.88 -19.30
CA LEU A 121 7.78 -10.35 -18.07
C LEU A 121 9.27 -10.41 -18.39
N SER A 122 10.01 -9.36 -18.02
CA SER A 122 11.46 -9.43 -18.10
C SER A 122 11.93 -10.64 -17.26
N PRO A 123 12.83 -11.50 -17.78
CA PRO A 123 13.30 -12.69 -17.07
C PRO A 123 13.99 -12.38 -15.74
#